data_AF-A0A8H7DBP6-F1
#
_entry.id   AF-A0A8H7DBP6-F1
#
_cell.length_a   1.000
_cell.length_b   1.000
_cell.length_c   1.000
_cell.angle_alpha   90.00
_cell.angle_beta   90.00
_cell.angle_gamma   90.00
#
_symmetry.space_group_name_H-M   'P 1'
#
loop_
_entity.id
_entity.type
_entity.pdbx_description
1 polymer ?
#
loop_
_entity_poly.entity_id
_entity_poly.type
_entity_poly.pdbx_seq_one_letter_code
_entity_poly.pdbx_strand_id
1 'polypeptide(L)'
;MRYCLPTDTQRPLLDADTQFFNYSGTGKGEFSLLSLPRLTECGCKVPVIAIFTKFDGLVTTAFQNLRANGKTRQEAMADAPNTAQRMLTAEYIDQLKKMNFSPSEYVRLDDMREKTSTCIELLTKTANSLDENVRRLLLVSVQRNNLVLCIHYAVKQGLKRLTDSASARWFAETTLSCFPHIWRVSLTWNFRIVSFLL
;
A
#
# COMPACT_ATOMS: atom_id res chain seq x y z
N MET A 1 -1.36 1.96 10.16
CA MET A 1 -2.78 1.68 9.85
C MET A 1 -3.11 2.32 8.51
N ARG A 2 -3.91 1.67 7.66
CA ARG A 2 -4.37 2.23 6.38
C ARG A 2 -5.81 2.71 6.56
N TYR A 3 -6.11 3.93 6.13
CA TYR A 3 -7.45 4.51 6.22
C TYR A 3 -7.92 4.90 4.82
N CYS A 4 -8.98 4.27 4.33
CA CYS A 4 -9.45 4.46 2.95
C CYS A 4 -10.53 5.54 2.88
N LEU A 5 -10.32 6.53 2.02
CA LEU A 5 -11.23 7.63 1.76
C LEU A 5 -11.72 7.54 0.30
N PRO A 6 -13.01 7.23 0.06
CA PRO A 6 -13.57 7.22 -1.28
C PRO A 6 -13.82 8.65 -1.78
N THR A 7 -13.31 8.98 -2.97
CA THR A 7 -13.43 10.33 -3.55
C THR A 7 -14.53 10.46 -4.60
N ASP A 8 -15.38 9.43 -4.75
CA ASP A 8 -16.52 9.42 -5.68
C ASP A 8 -17.82 9.95 -5.04
N THR A 9 -17.76 10.41 -3.79
CA THR A 9 -18.92 10.89 -3.06
C THR A 9 -19.05 12.41 -3.21
N GLN A 10 -20.30 12.91 -3.19
CA GLN A 10 -20.58 14.35 -3.23
C GLN A 10 -20.21 15.08 -1.92
N ARG A 11 -19.81 14.34 -0.88
CA ARG A 11 -19.46 14.89 0.43
C ARG A 11 -17.99 14.57 0.74
N PRO A 12 -17.07 15.53 0.52
CA PRO A 12 -15.69 15.38 0.96
C PRO A 12 -15.65 15.24 2.49
N LEU A 13 -14.98 14.19 2.97
CA LEU A 13 -14.79 13.82 4.39
C LEU A 13 -16.10 13.73 5.20
N LEU A 14 -16.47 12.52 5.58
CA LEU A 14 -17.65 12.27 6.42
C LEU A 14 -17.41 12.73 7.87
N ASP A 15 -18.50 12.88 8.62
CA ASP A 15 -18.43 13.22 10.05
C ASP A 15 -17.60 12.18 10.83
N ALA A 16 -17.68 10.91 10.41
CA ALA A 16 -16.86 9.83 10.95
C ALA A 16 -15.36 10.01 10.66
N ASP A 17 -14.99 10.48 9.46
CA ASP A 17 -13.60 10.76 9.09
C ASP A 17 -13.06 11.89 9.97
N THR A 18 -13.84 12.96 10.10
CA THR A 18 -13.52 14.11 10.96
C THR A 18 -13.39 13.69 12.42
N GLN A 19 -14.31 12.87 12.92
CA GLN A 19 -14.28 12.38 14.30
C GLN A 19 -13.02 11.54 14.56
N PHE A 20 -12.66 10.68 13.62
CA PHE A 20 -11.44 9.90 13.69
C PHE A 20 -10.22 10.82 13.75
N PHE A 21 -10.02 11.68 12.76
CA PHE A 21 -8.80 12.48 12.65
C PHE A 21 -8.72 13.67 13.64
N ASN A 22 -9.81 14.09 14.28
CA ASN A 22 -9.78 15.14 15.31
C ASN A 22 -9.82 14.64 16.75
N TYR A 23 -10.44 13.50 17.04
CA TYR A 23 -10.70 13.09 18.42
C TYR A 23 -10.22 11.67 18.76
N SER A 24 -10.11 10.76 17.78
CA SER A 24 -9.87 9.33 18.04
C SER A 24 -8.57 8.78 17.42
N GLY A 25 -7.93 9.54 16.54
CA GLY A 25 -6.89 9.06 15.64
C GLY A 25 -5.57 8.79 16.36
N THR A 26 -4.78 7.86 15.81
CA THR A 26 -3.44 7.50 16.31
C THR A 26 -2.31 8.15 15.50
N GLY A 27 -2.62 9.20 14.72
CA GLY A 27 -1.73 9.87 13.75
C GLY A 27 -0.58 10.65 14.40
N LYS A 28 -0.02 11.65 13.68
CA LYS A 28 1.12 12.45 14.18
C LYS A 28 0.80 13.36 15.39
N GLY A 29 -0.45 13.36 15.87
CA GLY A 29 -0.90 14.22 16.96
C GLY A 29 -0.12 14.02 18.25
N GLU A 30 0.07 15.12 18.98
CA GLU A 30 0.46 15.08 20.38
C GLU A 30 -0.75 14.62 21.21
N PHE A 31 -0.54 13.62 22.06
CA PHE A 31 -1.56 13.09 22.94
C PHE A 31 -1.99 14.19 23.92
N SER A 32 -3.19 14.73 23.75
CA SER A 32 -3.78 15.60 24.77
C SER A 32 -4.12 14.75 25.99
N LEU A 33 -3.54 15.11 27.13
CA LEU A 33 -3.52 14.39 28.42
C LEU A 33 -4.90 14.09 29.05
N LEU A 34 -6.02 14.29 28.35
CA LEU A 34 -7.36 14.22 28.91
C LEU A 34 -8.19 12.99 28.49
N SER A 35 -7.65 12.03 27.74
CA SER A 35 -8.43 10.88 27.26
C SER A 35 -7.81 9.52 27.61
N LEU A 36 -8.33 8.93 28.70
CA LEU A 36 -8.30 7.51 29.11
C LEU A 36 -6.96 6.88 29.58
N PRO A 37 -6.81 6.57 30.89
CA PRO A 37 -5.56 6.04 31.49
C PRO A 37 -5.36 4.52 31.37
N ARG A 38 -6.08 3.80 30.50
CA ARG A 38 -6.04 2.31 30.47
C ARG A 38 -5.45 1.66 29.21
N LEU A 39 -5.00 2.42 28.22
CA LEU A 39 -4.20 1.92 27.09
C LEU A 39 -2.76 2.45 27.10
N THR A 40 -2.39 3.20 28.14
CA THR A 40 -1.19 4.04 28.24
C THR A 40 0.10 3.31 28.66
N GLU A 41 0.12 1.99 28.82
CA GLU A 41 1.39 1.28 29.06
C GLU A 41 2.16 0.96 27.77
N CYS A 42 1.54 1.12 26.59
CA CYS A 42 2.23 1.00 25.32
C CYS A 42 2.00 2.28 24.51
N GLY A 43 2.85 3.29 24.71
CA GLY A 43 2.87 4.56 23.98
C GLY A 43 3.19 4.44 22.48
N CYS A 44 2.74 3.36 21.83
CA CYS A 44 2.98 3.07 20.44
C CYS A 44 2.08 3.95 19.56
N LYS A 45 2.61 5.09 19.11
CA LYS A 45 2.03 5.84 17.99
C LYS A 45 1.96 4.93 16.76
N VAL A 46 0.78 4.76 16.18
CA VAL A 46 0.59 3.94 14.98
C VAL A 46 0.38 4.87 13.80
N PRO A 47 1.36 5.01 12.87
CA PRO A 47 1.24 5.92 11.75
C PRO A 47 0.04 5.54 10.89
N VAL A 48 -0.78 6.53 10.55
CA VAL A 48 -1.94 6.38 9.68
C VAL A 48 -1.57 6.87 8.29
N ILE A 49 -1.92 6.08 7.27
CA ILE A 49 -1.75 6.44 5.86
C ILE A 49 -3.14 6.62 5.28
N ALA A 50 -3.44 7.83 4.81
CA ALA A 50 -4.69 8.12 4.11
C ALA A 50 -4.58 7.64 2.67
N ILE A 51 -5.51 6.78 2.26
CA ILE A 51 -5.56 6.18 0.93
C ILE A 51 -6.81 6.68 0.23
N PHE A 52 -6.62 7.49 -0.79
CA PHE A 52 -7.70 7.98 -1.64
C PHE A 52 -8.02 6.95 -2.70
N THR A 53 -9.25 6.47 -2.68
CA THR A 53 -9.76 5.47 -3.62
C THR A 53 -10.79 6.10 -4.54
N LYS A 54 -11.00 5.48 -5.72
CA LYS A 54 -11.98 5.92 -6.71
C LYS A 54 -11.74 7.35 -7.23
N PHE A 55 -10.48 7.65 -7.53
CA PHE A 55 -10.09 8.93 -8.09
C PHE A 55 -10.74 9.18 -9.47
N ASP A 56 -11.09 8.12 -10.20
CA ASP A 56 -11.87 8.16 -11.44
C ASP A 56 -13.24 8.84 -11.27
N GLY A 57 -13.87 8.69 -10.09
CA GLY A 57 -15.07 9.44 -9.73
C GLY A 57 -14.82 10.94 -9.70
N LEU A 58 -13.69 11.36 -9.11
CA LEU A 58 -13.31 12.78 -9.02
C LEU A 58 -12.93 13.35 -10.39
N VAL A 59 -12.29 12.56 -11.26
CA VAL A 59 -12.04 12.91 -12.67
C VAL A 59 -13.36 13.11 -13.42
N THR A 60 -14.35 12.26 -13.18
CA THR A 60 -15.69 12.40 -13.78
C THR A 60 -16.37 13.69 -13.34
N THR A 61 -16.34 14.00 -12.04
CA THR A 61 -16.87 15.27 -11.50
C THR A 61 -16.14 16.48 -12.08
N ALA A 62 -14.81 16.44 -12.15
CA ALA A 62 -14.00 17.50 -12.73
C ALA A 62 -14.36 17.73 -14.21
N PHE A 63 -14.52 16.66 -14.99
CA PHE A 63 -14.96 16.73 -16.37
C PHE A 63 -16.33 17.42 -16.51
N GLN A 64 -17.31 17.01 -15.69
CA GLN A 64 -18.66 17.60 -15.70
C GLN A 64 -18.61 19.10 -15.38
N ASN A 65 -17.84 19.50 -14.36
CA ASN A 65 -17.66 20.91 -13.99
C ASN A 65 -17.01 21.72 -15.13
N LEU A 66 -15.99 21.17 -15.80
CA LEU A 66 -15.36 21.84 -16.95
C LEU A 66 -16.33 22.00 -18.13
N ARG A 67 -17.19 21.00 -18.38
CA ARG A 67 -18.25 21.07 -19.40
C ARG A 67 -19.30 22.12 -19.06
N ALA A 68 -19.73 22.21 -17.80
CA ALA A 68 -20.66 23.23 -17.33
C ALA A 68 -20.07 24.65 -17.45
N ASN A 69 -18.76 24.79 -17.28
CA ASN A 69 -18.03 26.05 -17.45
C ASN A 69 -17.68 26.38 -18.92
N GLY A 70 -18.31 25.71 -19.88
CA GLY A 70 -18.23 26.06 -21.31
C GLY A 70 -17.06 25.45 -22.08
N LYS A 71 -16.21 24.60 -21.46
CA LYS A 71 -15.15 23.91 -22.20
C LYS A 71 -15.71 22.91 -23.19
N THR A 72 -15.05 22.77 -24.34
CA THR A 72 -15.36 21.70 -25.29
C THR A 72 -15.09 20.33 -24.67
N ARG A 73 -15.62 19.27 -25.27
CA ARG A 73 -15.43 17.90 -24.76
C ARG A 73 -13.96 17.51 -24.73
N GLN A 74 -13.19 17.89 -25.76
CA GLN A 74 -11.76 17.57 -25.85
C GLN A 74 -10.95 18.31 -24.79
N GLU A 75 -11.16 19.62 -24.63
CA GLU A 75 -10.49 20.41 -23.60
C GLU A 75 -10.83 19.91 -22.19
N ALA A 76 -12.12 19.65 -21.92
CA ALA A 76 -12.56 19.15 -20.63
C ALA A 76 -11.94 17.78 -20.32
N MET A 77 -11.80 16.90 -21.32
CA MET A 77 -11.20 15.58 -21.14
C MET A 77 -9.69 15.67 -20.87
N ALA A 78 -8.98 16.59 -21.54
CA ALA A 78 -7.57 16.83 -21.31
C ALA A 78 -7.30 17.44 -19.91
N ASP A 79 -8.17 18.34 -19.46
CA ASP A 79 -7.98 19.07 -18.20
C ASP A 79 -8.56 18.38 -16.96
N ALA A 80 -9.44 17.39 -17.13
CA ALA A 80 -10.13 16.71 -16.04
C ALA A 80 -9.19 16.06 -15.02
N PRO A 81 -8.13 15.30 -15.40
CA PRO A 81 -7.21 14.69 -14.44
C PRO A 81 -6.50 15.71 -13.54
N ASN A 82 -5.99 16.79 -14.13
CA ASN A 82 -5.31 17.87 -13.40
C ASN A 82 -6.27 18.64 -12.50
N THR A 83 -7.52 18.82 -12.94
CA THR A 83 -8.56 19.48 -12.16
C THR A 83 -8.99 18.60 -10.98
N ALA A 84 -9.16 17.30 -11.18
CA ALA A 84 -9.43 16.35 -10.10
C ALA A 84 -8.29 16.29 -9.08
N GLN A 85 -7.03 16.37 -9.50
CA GLN A 85 -5.90 16.41 -8.56
C GLN A 85 -5.93 17.67 -7.67
N ARG A 86 -6.34 18.81 -8.23
CA ARG A 86 -6.54 20.05 -7.45
C ARG A 86 -7.70 19.91 -6.47
N MET A 87 -8.82 19.32 -6.90
CA MET A 87 -9.96 19.02 -6.02
C MET A 87 -9.56 18.09 -4.87
N LEU A 88 -8.84 17.00 -5.16
CA LEU A 88 -8.35 16.07 -4.14
C LEU A 88 -7.49 16.79 -3.08
N THR A 89 -6.61 17.66 -3.55
CA THR A 89 -5.71 18.40 -2.66
C THR A 89 -6.50 19.36 -1.76
N ALA A 90 -7.35 20.19 -2.35
CA ALA A 90 -8.07 21.24 -1.63
C ALA A 90 -9.18 20.68 -0.71
N GLU A 91 -9.93 19.69 -1.19
CA GLU A 91 -11.13 19.19 -0.51
C GLU A 91 -10.82 18.09 0.51
N TYR A 92 -9.73 17.34 0.33
CA TYR A 92 -9.38 16.22 1.21
C TYR A 92 -8.04 16.43 1.92
N ILE A 93 -6.94 16.53 1.17
CA ILE A 93 -5.59 16.50 1.75
C ILE A 93 -5.38 17.70 2.69
N ASP A 94 -5.71 18.90 2.24
CA ASP A 94 -5.49 20.11 3.03
C ASP A 94 -6.43 20.22 4.22
N GLN A 95 -7.60 19.57 4.17
CA GLN A 95 -8.49 19.44 5.32
C GLN A 95 -7.90 18.48 6.36
N LEU A 96 -7.44 17.30 5.94
CA LEU A 96 -6.82 16.30 6.81
C LEU A 96 -5.54 16.81 7.49
N LYS A 97 -4.74 17.62 6.79
CA LYS A 97 -3.53 18.24 7.37
C LYS A 97 -3.83 19.19 8.54
N LYS A 98 -5.03 19.78 8.57
CA LYS A 98 -5.45 20.71 9.65
C LYS A 98 -5.98 19.99 10.89
N MET A 99 -6.16 18.67 10.82
CA MET A 99 -6.75 17.89 11.90
C MET A 99 -5.71 17.50 12.96
N ASN A 100 -6.15 17.35 14.21
CA ASN A 100 -5.28 17.09 15.37
C ASN A 100 -4.42 15.83 15.21
N PHE A 101 -4.97 14.79 14.58
CA PHE A 101 -4.30 13.52 14.34
C PHE A 101 -4.07 13.29 12.84
N SER A 102 -3.47 14.27 12.17
CA SER A 102 -3.23 14.20 10.72
C SER A 102 -2.51 12.90 10.29
N PRO A 103 -2.86 12.35 9.11
CA PRO A 103 -2.15 11.22 8.51
C PRO A 103 -0.65 11.47 8.37
N SER A 104 0.15 10.43 8.58
CA SER A 104 1.58 10.46 8.37
C SER A 104 1.94 10.55 6.88
N GLU A 105 1.13 9.96 6.01
CA GLU A 105 1.31 9.94 4.56
C GLU A 105 -0.04 9.90 3.84
N TYR A 106 0.01 10.31 2.57
CA TYR A 106 -1.14 10.38 1.66
C TYR A 106 -0.83 9.62 0.37
N VAL A 107 -1.71 8.72 -0.03
CA VAL A 107 -1.56 7.90 -1.24
C VAL A 107 -2.84 7.99 -2.06
N ARG A 108 -2.71 8.20 -3.37
CA ARG A 108 -3.81 8.07 -4.33
C ARG A 108 -3.70 6.70 -4.99
N LEU A 109 -4.77 5.92 -5.00
CA LEU A 109 -4.83 4.68 -5.76
C LEU A 109 -5.50 4.93 -7.12
N ASP A 110 -4.69 4.87 -8.17
CA ASP A 110 -5.17 4.94 -9.54
C ASP A 110 -5.61 3.55 -10.03
N ASP A 111 -6.72 3.54 -10.76
CA ASP A 111 -7.28 2.38 -11.48
C ASP A 111 -7.11 1.03 -10.76
N MET A 112 -7.88 0.83 -9.70
CA MET A 112 -7.88 -0.41 -8.90
C MET A 112 -8.34 -1.66 -9.69
N ARG A 113 -8.76 -1.51 -10.96
CA ARG A 113 -9.14 -2.65 -11.81
C ARG A 113 -7.93 -3.33 -12.44
N GLU A 114 -6.80 -2.62 -12.56
CA GLU A 114 -5.56 -3.17 -13.08
C GLU A 114 -4.75 -3.83 -11.95
N LYS A 115 -4.49 -5.15 -12.05
CA LYS A 115 -3.87 -5.94 -10.96
C LYS A 115 -2.42 -5.52 -10.62
N THR A 116 -1.80 -4.71 -11.48
CA THR A 116 -0.39 -4.31 -11.39
C THR A 116 -0.19 -2.86 -10.95
N SER A 117 -1.24 -2.04 -10.93
CA SER A 117 -1.11 -0.63 -10.60
C SER A 117 -1.03 -0.40 -9.09
N THR A 118 -0.10 0.48 -8.69
CA THR A 118 -0.15 1.24 -7.44
C THR A 118 0.27 0.56 -6.11
N CYS A 119 0.62 -0.72 -6.09
CA CYS A 119 1.13 -1.35 -4.85
C CYS A 119 2.51 -0.81 -4.41
N ILE A 120 3.39 -0.42 -5.34
CA ILE A 120 4.77 0.02 -5.05
C ILE A 120 4.80 1.36 -4.30
N GLU A 121 4.02 2.35 -4.76
CA GLU A 121 3.95 3.66 -4.10
C GLU A 121 3.40 3.50 -2.68
N LEU A 122 2.30 2.77 -2.52
CA LEU A 122 1.72 2.47 -1.22
C LEU A 122 2.71 1.76 -0.29
N LEU A 123 3.48 0.80 -0.81
CA LEU A 123 4.52 0.10 -0.04
C LEU A 123 5.64 1.05 0.41
N THR A 124 6.13 1.89 -0.51
CA THR A 124 7.18 2.88 -0.22
C THR A 124 6.72 3.87 0.83
N LYS A 125 5.52 4.44 0.67
CA LYS A 125 4.91 5.35 1.66
C LYS A 125 4.68 4.68 3.00
N THR A 126 4.23 3.42 2.99
CA THR A 126 4.08 2.63 4.23
C THR A 126 5.42 2.46 4.93
N ALA A 127 6.47 2.06 4.21
CA ALA A 127 7.80 1.90 4.77
C ALA A 127 8.40 3.22 5.29
N ASN A 128 8.11 4.35 4.65
CA ASN A 128 8.57 5.68 5.07
C ASN A 128 7.81 6.22 6.28
N SER A 129 6.53 5.90 6.40
CA SER A 129 5.70 6.36 7.53
C SER A 129 6.04 5.69 8.86
N LEU A 130 6.84 4.61 8.85
CA LEU A 130 7.26 3.85 10.02
C LEU A 130 8.59 4.39 10.54
N ASP A 131 8.53 5.37 11.45
CA ASP A 131 9.69 6.08 12.02
C ASP A 131 10.59 5.22 12.92
N GLU A 132 10.09 4.08 13.41
CA GLU A 132 10.91 3.13 14.18
C GLU A 132 11.56 2.11 13.25
N ASN A 133 12.89 2.07 13.26
CA ASN A 133 13.71 1.10 12.52
C ASN A 133 13.16 -0.33 12.61
N VAL A 134 12.65 -0.73 13.79
CA VAL A 134 12.06 -2.05 14.02
C VAL A 134 10.81 -2.31 13.17
N ARG A 135 9.92 -1.32 12.99
CA ARG A 135 8.67 -1.49 12.22
C ARG A 135 8.94 -1.53 10.72
N ARG A 136 9.88 -0.71 10.25
CA ARG A 136 10.34 -0.76 8.86
C ARG A 136 11.04 -2.09 8.57
N LEU A 137 11.90 -2.56 9.47
CA LEU A 137 12.55 -3.87 9.38
C LEU A 137 11.54 -5.02 9.42
N LEU A 138 10.50 -4.93 10.26
CA LEU A 138 9.42 -5.91 10.30
C LEU A 138 8.67 -5.96 8.97
N LEU A 139 8.32 -4.81 8.40
CA LEU A 139 7.65 -4.74 7.10
C LEU A 139 8.51 -5.36 5.98
N VAL A 140 9.79 -4.98 5.92
CA VAL A 140 10.75 -5.54 4.95
C VAL A 140 10.90 -7.05 5.15
N SER A 141 10.96 -7.52 6.39
CA SER A 141 11.07 -8.94 6.73
C SER A 141 9.83 -9.73 6.28
N VAL A 142 8.62 -9.23 6.54
CA VAL A 142 7.37 -9.86 6.08
C VAL A 142 7.32 -9.93 4.56
N GLN A 143 7.68 -8.85 3.85
CA GLN A 143 7.69 -8.84 2.38
C GLN A 143 8.73 -9.81 1.81
N ARG A 144 9.91 -9.87 2.42
CA ARG A 144 10.95 -10.85 2.06
C ARG A 144 10.48 -12.28 2.29
N ASN A 145 9.82 -12.57 3.41
CA ASN A 145 9.28 -13.89 3.72
C ASN A 145 8.20 -14.30 2.71
N ASN A 146 7.32 -13.38 2.33
CA ASN A 146 6.32 -13.63 1.30
C ASN A 146 6.97 -13.96 -0.05
N LEU A 147 8.01 -13.22 -0.46
CA LEU A 147 8.75 -13.48 -1.71
C LEU A 147 9.43 -14.87 -1.67
N VAL A 148 10.09 -15.20 -0.56
CA VAL A 148 10.72 -16.51 -0.35
C VAL A 148 9.69 -17.64 -0.46
N LEU A 149 8.52 -17.48 0.17
CA LEU A 149 7.43 -18.45 0.09
C LEU A 149 6.89 -18.60 -1.34
N CYS A 150 6.67 -17.49 -2.05
CA CYS A 150 6.21 -17.51 -3.45
C CYS A 150 7.21 -18.26 -4.35
N ILE A 151 8.50 -17.96 -4.22
CA ILE A 151 9.55 -18.65 -4.98
C ILE A 151 9.60 -20.13 -4.61
N HIS A 152 9.51 -20.47 -3.32
CA HIS A 152 9.46 -21.86 -2.88
C HIS A 152 8.28 -22.62 -3.49
N TYR A 153 7.07 -22.04 -3.49
CA TYR A 153 5.90 -22.67 -4.11
C TYR A 153 6.05 -22.80 -5.63
N ALA A 154 6.56 -21.78 -6.31
CA ALA A 154 6.80 -21.81 -7.75
C ALA A 154 7.81 -22.91 -8.13
N VAL A 155 8.94 -22.97 -7.43
CA VAL A 155 9.97 -24.01 -7.65
C VAL A 155 9.41 -25.39 -7.34
N LYS A 156 8.73 -25.57 -6.20
CA LYS A 156 8.12 -26.86 -5.83
C LYS A 156 7.10 -27.34 -6.87
N GLN A 157 6.26 -26.45 -7.40
CA GLN A 157 5.28 -26.81 -8.42
C GLN A 157 5.94 -27.07 -9.79
N GLY A 158 7.00 -26.35 -10.14
CA GLY A 158 7.79 -26.60 -11.35
C GLY A 158 8.51 -27.95 -11.29
N LEU A 159 9.14 -28.27 -10.16
CA LEU A 159 9.81 -29.55 -9.93
C LEU A 159 8.85 -30.75 -10.05
N LYS A 160 7.63 -30.65 -9.54
CA LYS A 160 6.62 -31.71 -9.70
C LYS A 160 6.25 -32.02 -11.16
N ARG A 161 6.49 -31.08 -12.07
CA ARG A 161 6.20 -31.24 -13.51
C ARG A 161 7.40 -31.80 -14.28
N LEU A 162 8.57 -31.89 -13.65
CA LEU A 162 9.79 -32.42 -14.24
C LEU A 162 9.96 -33.86 -13.76
N THR A 163 10.06 -34.79 -14.70
CA THR A 163 10.23 -36.22 -14.43
C THR A 163 11.70 -36.64 -14.38
N ASP A 164 12.60 -35.82 -14.95
CA ASP A 164 14.04 -36.05 -15.00
C ASP A 164 14.79 -35.17 -13.98
N SER A 165 15.78 -35.77 -13.32
CA SER A 165 16.53 -35.16 -12.23
C SER A 165 17.51 -34.08 -12.70
N ALA A 166 18.08 -34.21 -13.90
CA ALA A 166 18.97 -33.20 -14.46
C ALA A 166 18.20 -31.92 -14.82
N SER A 167 17.04 -32.07 -15.43
CA SER A 167 16.12 -30.97 -15.78
C SER A 167 15.58 -30.27 -14.52
N ALA A 168 15.22 -31.04 -13.49
CA ALA A 168 14.79 -30.53 -12.19
C ALA A 168 15.87 -29.68 -11.51
N ARG A 169 17.11 -30.17 -11.52
CA ARG A 169 18.26 -29.46 -10.95
C ARG A 169 18.57 -28.17 -11.71
N TRP A 170 18.66 -28.22 -13.04
CA TRP A 170 18.89 -27.06 -13.88
C TRP A 170 17.81 -25.97 -13.68
N PHE A 171 16.53 -26.39 -13.59
CA PHE A 171 15.41 -25.47 -13.34
C PHE A 171 15.51 -24.77 -11.99
N ALA A 172 15.83 -25.51 -10.91
CA ALA A 172 16.00 -24.93 -9.58
C ALA A 172 17.21 -24.01 -9.49
N GLU A 173 18.35 -24.41 -10.06
CA GLU A 173 19.59 -23.62 -10.11
C GLU A 173 19.38 -22.32 -10.88
N THR A 174 18.78 -22.39 -12.07
CA THR A 174 18.50 -21.22 -12.91
C THR A 174 17.52 -20.28 -12.21
N THR A 175 16.42 -20.80 -11.65
CA THR A 175 15.39 -19.98 -10.99
C THR A 175 15.93 -19.27 -9.75
N LEU A 176 16.73 -19.95 -8.93
CA LEU A 176 17.27 -19.37 -7.70
C LEU A 176 18.52 -18.51 -7.94
N SER A 177 19.22 -18.66 -9.07
CA SER A 177 20.34 -17.79 -9.46
C SER A 177 19.92 -16.31 -9.58
N CYS A 178 18.66 -16.07 -9.96
CA CYS A 178 18.06 -14.72 -10.00
C CYS A 178 17.85 -14.11 -8.59
N PHE A 179 17.96 -14.91 -7.52
CA PHE A 179 17.71 -14.48 -6.14
C PHE A 179 18.83 -14.95 -5.20
N PRO A 180 20.06 -14.42 -5.33
CA PRO A 180 21.24 -14.90 -4.59
C PRO A 180 21.11 -14.75 -3.06
N HIS A 181 20.27 -13.83 -2.60
CA HIS A 181 19.95 -13.62 -1.18
C HIS A 181 18.96 -14.64 -0.59
N ILE A 182 18.33 -15.47 -1.44
CA ILE A 182 17.46 -16.60 -1.07
C ILE A 182 18.23 -17.92 -1.18
N TRP A 183 19.18 -18.01 -2.12
CA TRP A 183 20.08 -19.14 -2.32
C TRP A 183 20.81 -19.58 -1.02
N ARG A 184 21.25 -18.63 -0.19
CA ARG A 184 21.89 -18.94 1.10
C ARG A 184 20.92 -19.53 2.14
N VAL A 185 19.63 -19.20 2.05
CA VAL A 185 18.59 -19.72 2.95
C VAL A 185 18.12 -21.10 2.47
N SER A 186 18.12 -21.38 1.17
CA SER A 186 17.71 -22.69 0.62
C SER A 186 18.65 -23.85 0.99
N LEU A 187 19.87 -23.57 1.45
CA LEU A 187 20.79 -24.61 1.96
C LEU A 187 20.23 -25.36 3.19
N THR A 188 19.32 -24.76 3.97
CA THR A 188 18.59 -25.47 5.04
C THR A 188 17.37 -26.25 4.52
N TRP A 189 16.86 -25.90 3.33
CA TRP A 189 15.78 -26.64 2.63
C TRP A 189 16.31 -27.88 1.91
N ASN A 190 17.61 -27.91 1.59
CA ASN A 190 18.28 -29.03 0.92
C ASN A 190 18.23 -30.34 1.72
N PHE A 191 18.00 -30.32 3.05
CA PHE A 191 17.83 -31.56 3.82
C PHE A 191 16.52 -32.31 3.53
N ARG A 192 15.57 -31.73 2.78
CA ARG A 192 14.34 -32.44 2.36
C ARG A 192 14.17 -32.59 0.86
N ILE A 193 14.91 -31.85 0.03
CA ILE A 193 14.88 -32.03 -1.43
C ILE A 193 15.86 -33.12 -1.87
N VAL A 194 16.99 -33.28 -1.18
CA VAL A 194 17.96 -34.35 -1.49
C VAL A 194 17.46 -35.73 -1.04
N SER A 195 16.58 -35.82 -0.04
CA SER A 195 16.01 -37.09 0.43
C SER A 195 14.94 -37.71 -0.49
N PHE A 196 14.57 -37.05 -1.59
CA PHE A 196 13.69 -37.60 -2.62
C PHE A 196 14.43 -37.95 -3.92
N LEU A 197 15.76 -37.79 -3.94
CA LEU A 197 16.63 -38.06 -5.09
C LEU A 197 17.76 -39.06 -4.78
N LEU A 198 17.67 -39.75 -3.63
CA LEU A 198 18.37 -41.00 -3.31
C LEU A 198 17.30 -42.04 -2.97
#